data_AF-A0A7L4ZYT2-F1
#
_entry.id   AF-A0A7L4ZYT2-F1
#
_cell.length_a   1.000
_cell.length_b   1.000
_cell.length_c   1.000
_cell.angle_alpha   90.00
_cell.angle_beta   90.00
_cell.angle_gamma   90.00
#
_symmetry.space_group_name_H-M   'P 1'
#
loop_
_entity.id
_entity.type
_entity.pdbx_description
1 polymer ?
#
loop_
_entity_poly.entity_id
_entity_poly.type
_entity_poly.pdbx_seq_one_letter_code
_entity_poly.pdbx_strand_id
1 'polypeptide(L)'
;MATDDDKTPRNDSLMSNLMGYIDTRIDLVRLEVQQKVKTAFVGAAQGVTLALLGLLFLVFLSIFAGLALNDALDSHYWGFGIVAGFYLVLLIIFVVGVGKKLYQGLADKMLDDTIYKSDKRQ
;
A
#
# COMPACT_ATOMS: atom_id res chain seq x y z
N MET A 1 -70.06 4.07 28.70
CA MET A 1 -69.03 4.97 28.13
C MET A 1 -68.05 4.06 27.42
N ALA A 2 -67.94 4.19 26.10
CA ALA A 2 -67.18 3.29 25.24
C ALA A 2 -65.66 3.43 25.47
N THR A 3 -64.96 2.34 25.19
CA THR A 3 -63.51 2.13 25.29
C THR A 3 -62.70 3.12 24.46
N ASP A 4 -61.88 3.93 25.13
CA ASP A 4 -60.83 4.71 24.47
C ASP A 4 -59.62 3.79 24.21
N ASP A 5 -59.45 3.55 22.92
CA ASP A 5 -58.55 2.66 22.24
C ASP A 5 -57.12 3.22 22.31
N ASP A 6 -56.26 2.55 23.07
CA ASP A 6 -54.81 2.75 23.18
C ASP A 6 -54.13 2.43 21.83
N LYS A 7 -54.35 3.29 20.83
CA LYS A 7 -53.67 3.21 19.53
C LYS A 7 -52.32 3.91 19.60
N THR A 8 -51.37 3.33 20.33
CA THR A 8 -49.96 3.59 20.01
C THR A 8 -49.69 3.00 18.62
N PRO A 9 -49.28 3.82 17.65
CA PRO A 9 -49.30 3.40 16.27
C PRO A 9 -48.16 2.39 16.06
N ARG A 10 -48.50 1.24 15.48
CA ARG A 10 -47.60 0.09 15.22
C ARG A 10 -46.39 0.47 14.36
N ASN A 11 -46.39 1.66 13.77
CA ASN A 11 -45.29 2.25 13.02
C ASN A 11 -44.10 2.64 13.90
N ASP A 12 -44.30 3.08 15.14
CA ASP A 12 -43.21 3.56 16.02
C ASP A 12 -42.34 2.40 16.51
N SER A 13 -42.95 1.25 16.80
CA SER A 13 -42.21 0.03 17.15
C SER A 13 -41.47 -0.56 15.95
N LEU A 14 -42.04 -0.50 14.74
CA LEU A 14 -41.35 -0.88 13.50
C LEU A 14 -40.20 0.08 13.18
N MET A 15 -40.41 1.40 13.34
CA MET A 15 -39.37 2.42 13.17
C MET A 15 -38.24 2.24 14.18
N SER A 16 -38.56 1.95 15.44
CA SER A 16 -37.57 1.73 16.50
C SER A 16 -36.71 0.48 16.22
N ASN A 17 -37.30 -0.61 15.73
CA ASN A 17 -36.55 -1.81 15.36
C ASN A 17 -35.68 -1.57 14.12
N LEU A 18 -36.18 -0.81 13.13
CA LEU A 18 -35.40 -0.40 11.95
C LEU A 18 -34.22 0.51 12.33
N MET A 19 -34.44 1.48 13.22
CA MET A 19 -33.38 2.35 13.74
C MET A 19 -32.31 1.54 14.45
N GLY A 20 -32.68 0.62 15.35
CA GLY A 20 -31.71 -0.25 16.02
C GLY A 20 -30.89 -1.12 15.05
N TYR A 21 -31.49 -1.57 13.95
CA TYR A 21 -30.77 -2.29 12.90
C TYR A 21 -29.82 -1.39 12.11
N ILE A 22 -30.23 -0.17 11.76
CA ILE A 22 -29.37 0.80 11.07
C ILE A 22 -28.18 1.19 11.96
N ASP A 23 -28.39 1.44 13.25
CA ASP A 23 -27.31 1.73 14.19
C ASP A 23 -26.31 0.56 14.26
N THR A 24 -26.82 -0.66 14.35
CA THR A 24 -25.96 -1.87 14.34
C THR A 24 -25.15 -1.98 13.04
N ARG A 25 -25.76 -1.65 11.89
CA ARG A 25 -25.07 -1.65 10.59
C ARG A 25 -23.99 -0.57 10.51
N ILE A 26 -24.27 0.62 11.03
CA ILE A 26 -23.29 1.72 11.10
C ILE A 26 -22.12 1.34 12.00
N ASP A 27 -22.38 0.75 13.16
CA ASP A 27 -21.34 0.27 14.07
C ASP A 27 -20.46 -0.80 13.41
N LEU A 28 -21.08 -1.73 12.68
CA LEU A 28 -20.34 -2.76 11.94
C LEU A 28 -19.41 -2.16 10.88
N VAL A 29 -19.90 -1.18 10.11
CA VAL A 29 -19.10 -0.47 9.10
C VAL A 29 -17.96 0.31 9.77
N ARG A 30 -18.23 0.99 10.89
CA ARG A 30 -17.21 1.72 11.64
C ARG A 30 -16.10 0.79 12.15
N LEU A 31 -16.46 -0.37 12.67
CA LEU A 31 -15.53 -1.42 13.10
C LEU A 31 -14.67 -1.92 11.94
N GLU A 32 -15.30 -2.23 10.80
CA GLU A 32 -14.60 -2.73 9.61
C GLU A 32 -13.61 -1.68 9.06
N VAL A 33 -14.02 -0.42 9.00
CA VAL A 33 -13.16 0.70 8.60
C VAL A 33 -11.99 0.85 9.56
N GLN A 34 -12.22 0.84 10.88
CA GLN A 34 -11.13 0.93 11.86
C GLN A 34 -10.15 -0.22 11.71
N GLN A 35 -10.63 -1.44 11.50
CA GLN A 35 -9.77 -2.60 11.31
C GLN A 35 -8.94 -2.47 10.02
N LYS A 36 -9.57 -2.09 8.89
CA LYS A 36 -8.85 -1.85 7.62
C LYS A 36 -7.80 -0.76 7.76
N VAL A 37 -8.13 0.37 8.40
CA VAL A 37 -7.20 1.47 8.62
C VAL A 37 -6.03 1.04 9.51
N LYS A 38 -6.29 0.30 10.60
CA LYS A 38 -5.22 -0.23 11.46
C LYS A 38 -4.28 -1.15 10.69
N THR A 39 -4.83 -2.12 9.94
CA THR A 39 -4.02 -3.05 9.15
C THR A 39 -3.22 -2.33 8.06
N ALA A 40 -3.84 -1.40 7.35
CA ALA A 40 -3.16 -0.58 6.34
C ALA A 40 -2.06 0.28 6.95
N PHE A 41 -2.32 0.91 8.10
CA PHE A 41 -1.34 1.74 8.80
C PHE A 41 -0.14 0.93 9.27
N VAL A 42 -0.36 -0.24 9.89
CA VAL A 42 0.74 -1.12 10.32
C VAL A 42 1.56 -1.61 9.13
N GLY A 43 0.90 -2.04 8.05
CA GLY A 43 1.58 -2.46 6.82
C GLY A 43 2.39 -1.33 6.19
N ALA A 44 1.82 -0.12 6.09
CA ALA A 44 2.49 1.05 5.57
C ALA A 44 3.68 1.48 6.45
N ALA A 45 3.49 1.53 7.77
CA ALA A 45 4.55 1.89 8.71
C ALA A 45 5.72 0.90 8.64
N GLN A 46 5.45 -0.40 8.60
CA GLN A 46 6.48 -1.42 8.43
C GLN A 46 7.17 -1.30 7.07
N GLY A 47 6.41 -1.08 5.99
CA GLY A 47 6.95 -0.89 4.65
C GLY A 47 7.87 0.33 4.56
N VAL A 48 7.45 1.47 5.11
CA VAL A 48 8.25 2.70 5.17
C VAL A 48 9.51 2.49 6.01
N THR A 49 9.40 1.82 7.15
CA THR A 49 10.55 1.55 8.03
C THR A 49 11.58 0.68 7.31
N LEU A 50 11.16 -0.40 6.65
CA LEU A 50 12.04 -1.26 5.86
C LEU A 50 12.65 -0.52 4.67
N ALA A 51 11.86 0.29 3.95
CA ALA A 51 12.34 1.08 2.84
C ALA A 51 13.41 2.09 3.28
N LEU A 52 13.20 2.76 4.43
CA LEU A 52 14.15 3.72 4.98
C LEU A 52 15.45 3.03 5.42
N LEU A 53 15.36 1.91 6.14
CA LEU A 53 16.52 1.11 6.53
C LEU A 53 17.28 0.57 5.32
N GLY A 54 16.58 0.06 4.32
CA GLY A 54 17.17 -0.43 3.07
C GLY A 54 17.86 0.68 2.28
N LEU A 55 17.24 1.86 2.20
CA LEU A 55 17.84 3.03 1.57
C LEU A 55 19.10 3.47 2.31
N LEU A 56 19.06 3.55 3.64
CA LEU A 56 20.21 3.91 4.46
C LEU A 56 21.36 2.92 4.24
N PHE A 57 21.06 1.62 4.31
CA PHE A 57 22.03 0.56 4.04
C PHE A 57 22.66 0.70 2.65
N LEU A 58 21.86 0.95 1.61
CA LEU A 58 22.35 1.12 0.24
C LEU A 58 23.25 2.35 0.11
N VAL A 59 22.88 3.48 0.72
CA VAL A 59 23.71 4.69 0.72
C VAL A 59 25.06 4.42 1.40
N PHE A 60 25.07 3.81 2.59
CA PHE A 60 26.31 3.45 3.26
C PHE A 60 27.15 2.46 2.46
N LEU A 61 26.52 1.47 1.85
CA LEU A 61 27.20 0.49 1.01
C LEU A 61 27.83 1.16 -0.22
N SER A 62 27.15 2.13 -0.83
CA SER A 62 27.67 2.90 -1.96
C SER A 62 28.87 3.75 -1.57
N ILE A 63 28.81 4.41 -0.41
CA ILE A 63 29.94 5.17 0.15
C ILE A 63 31.11 4.22 0.44
N PHE A 64 30.85 3.09 1.09
CA PHE A 64 31.86 2.08 1.39
C PHE A 64 32.52 1.55 0.11
N ALA A 65 31.74 1.20 -0.91
CA ALA A 65 32.26 0.75 -2.20
C ALA A 65 33.12 1.83 -2.88
N GLY A 66 32.68 3.09 -2.83
CA GLY A 66 33.46 4.21 -3.36
C GLY A 66 34.80 4.38 -2.64
N LEU A 67 34.80 4.29 -1.31
CA LEU A 67 36.02 4.39 -0.50
C LEU A 67 36.95 3.19 -0.70
N ALA A 68 36.41 1.97 -0.74
CA ALA A 68 37.20 0.76 -1.00
C ALA A 68 37.85 0.79 -2.38
N LEU A 69 37.14 1.29 -3.40
CA LEU A 69 37.70 1.51 -4.73
C LEU A 69 38.73 2.63 -4.75
N ASN A 70 38.51 3.72 -4.02
CA ASN A 70 39.50 4.81 -3.90
C ASN A 70 40.83 4.29 -3.33
N ASP A 71 40.78 3.47 -2.27
CA ASP A 71 41.96 2.86 -1.64
C ASP A 71 42.66 1.90 -2.61
N ALA A 72 41.90 1.07 -3.34
CA ALA A 72 42.45 0.14 -4.32
C ALA A 72 43.09 0.84 -5.56
N LEU A 73 42.61 2.04 -5.92
CA LEU A 73 43.11 2.81 -7.06
C LEU A 73 44.14 3.89 -6.65
N ASP A 74 44.52 3.96 -5.38
CA ASP A 74 45.41 4.99 -4.80
C ASP A 74 44.98 6.43 -5.19
N SER A 75 43.67 6.66 -5.20
CA SER A 75 43.08 7.89 -5.72
C SER A 75 41.87 8.34 -4.91
N HIS A 76 41.76 9.66 -4.67
CA HIS A 76 40.77 10.22 -3.75
C HIS A 76 39.34 10.28 -4.30
N TYR A 77 39.14 10.14 -5.62
CA TYR A 77 37.85 10.41 -6.26
C TYR A 77 37.44 9.42 -7.37
N TRP A 78 38.38 8.64 -7.91
CA TRP A 78 38.10 7.73 -9.03
C TRP A 78 37.16 6.57 -8.65
N GLY A 79 37.19 6.12 -7.39
CA GLY A 79 36.29 5.10 -6.86
C GLY A 79 34.82 5.55 -6.89
N PHE A 80 34.52 6.81 -6.55
CA PHE A 80 33.16 7.34 -6.70
C PHE A 80 32.74 7.45 -8.18
N GLY A 81 33.66 7.81 -9.07
CA GLY A 81 33.42 7.86 -10.51
C GLY A 81 33.05 6.50 -11.10
N ILE A 82 33.75 5.44 -10.69
CA ILE A 82 33.46 4.06 -11.12
C ILE A 82 32.10 3.60 -10.60
N VAL A 83 31.79 3.87 -9.32
CA VAL A 83 30.48 3.54 -8.73
C VAL A 83 29.36 4.28 -9.46
N ALA A 84 29.55 5.56 -9.76
CA ALA A 84 28.59 6.35 -10.54
C ALA A 84 28.41 5.80 -11.97
N GLY A 85 29.51 5.44 -12.64
CA GLY A 85 29.48 4.81 -13.96
C GLY A 85 28.75 3.47 -13.95
N PHE A 86 28.98 2.64 -12.93
CA PHE A 86 28.27 1.38 -12.74
C PHE A 86 26.75 1.58 -12.59
N TYR A 87 26.32 2.54 -11.76
CA TYR A 87 24.90 2.87 -11.65
C TYR A 87 24.30 3.43 -12.94
N LEU A 88 25.07 4.19 -13.71
CA LEU A 88 24.64 4.71 -15.01
C LEU A 88 24.46 3.58 -16.03
N VAL A 89 25.39 2.62 -16.08
CA VAL A 89 25.25 1.42 -16.94
C VAL A 89 24.05 0.59 -16.54
N LEU A 90 23.84 0.35 -15.23
CA LEU A 90 22.63 -0.31 -14.73
C LEU A 90 21.37 0.43 -15.15
N LEU A 91 21.38 1.77 -15.06
CA LEU A 91 20.25 2.59 -15.48
C LEU A 91 19.99 2.47 -16.99
N ILE A 92 21.02 2.46 -17.83
CA ILE A 92 20.86 2.24 -19.28
C ILE A 92 20.31 0.83 -19.54
N ILE A 93 20.86 -0.20 -18.92
CA ILE A 93 20.35 -1.58 -19.05
C ILE A 93 18.90 -1.66 -18.59
N PHE A 94 18.55 -0.97 -17.51
CA PHE A 94 17.18 -0.92 -17.03
C PHE A 94 16.29 -0.20 -18.04
N VAL A 95 16.61 1.01 -18.49
CA VAL A 95 15.78 1.75 -19.44
C VAL A 95 15.63 1.03 -20.79
N VAL A 96 16.69 0.37 -21.28
CA VAL A 96 16.69 -0.34 -22.56
C VAL A 96 16.10 -1.75 -22.44
N GLY A 97 16.38 -2.46 -21.34
CA GLY A 97 15.95 -3.84 -21.07
C GLY A 97 14.54 -3.93 -20.47
N VAL A 98 14.14 -2.95 -19.67
CA VAL A 98 12.75 -2.66 -19.26
C VAL A 98 12.04 -1.95 -20.41
N GLY A 99 12.15 -2.53 -21.61
CA GLY A 99 11.22 -2.24 -22.69
C GLY A 99 9.80 -2.58 -22.25
N LYS A 100 8.80 -1.99 -22.93
CA LYS A 100 7.34 -2.11 -22.73
C LYS A 100 6.80 -3.38 -22.05
N LYS A 101 7.44 -4.54 -22.25
CA LYS A 101 7.10 -5.83 -21.62
C LYS A 101 7.09 -5.84 -20.09
N LEU A 102 8.00 -5.15 -19.41
CA LEU A 102 7.98 -5.16 -17.93
C LEU A 102 6.82 -4.30 -17.38
N TYR A 103 6.62 -3.12 -17.98
CA TYR A 103 5.50 -2.24 -17.63
C TYR A 103 4.15 -2.89 -17.98
N GLN A 104 4.06 -3.57 -19.11
CA GLN A 104 2.88 -4.37 -19.48
C GLN A 104 2.66 -5.54 -18.52
N GLY A 105 3.70 -6.29 -18.14
CA GLY A 105 3.57 -7.41 -17.19
C GLY A 105 3.21 -6.97 -15.76
N LEU A 106 3.66 -5.80 -15.32
CA LEU A 106 3.24 -5.20 -14.05
C LEU A 106 1.81 -4.66 -14.12
N ALA A 107 1.45 -3.99 -15.24
CA ALA A 107 0.09 -3.52 -15.46
C ALA A 107 -0.90 -4.68 -15.50
N ASP A 108 -0.62 -5.75 -16.25
CA ASP A 108 -1.48 -6.93 -16.31
C ASP A 108 -1.64 -7.59 -14.93
N LYS A 109 -0.56 -7.73 -14.14
CA LYS A 109 -0.67 -8.29 -12.79
C LYS A 109 -1.47 -7.42 -11.81
N MET A 110 -1.35 -6.11 -11.89
CA MET A 110 -2.09 -5.21 -11.00
C MET A 110 -3.55 -5.02 -11.42
N LEU A 111 -3.81 -5.01 -12.74
CA LEU A 111 -5.15 -4.87 -13.28
C LEU A 111 -5.95 -6.16 -13.16
N ASP A 112 -5.35 -7.33 -13.38
CA ASP A 112 -6.03 -8.62 -13.25
C ASP A 112 -6.46 -8.90 -11.79
N ASP A 113 -5.60 -8.61 -10.81
CA ASP A 113 -5.95 -8.83 -9.38
C ASP A 113 -7.02 -7.84 -8.87
N THR A 114 -7.09 -6.64 -9.46
CA THR A 114 -8.06 -5.61 -9.05
C THR A 114 -9.39 -5.68 -9.83
N ILE A 115 -9.39 -6.12 -11.08
CA ILE A 115 -10.58 -6.13 -11.97
C ILE A 115 -11.21 -7.52 -12.09
N TYR A 116 -10.43 -8.62 -12.08
CA TYR A 116 -11.01 -9.95 -12.37
C TYR A 116 -11.78 -10.56 -11.19
N LYS A 117 -11.65 -10.00 -9.98
CA LYS A 117 -12.39 -10.48 -8.80
C LYS A 117 -13.81 -9.92 -8.68
N SER A 118 -14.19 -8.90 -9.45
CA SER A 118 -15.54 -8.29 -9.36
C SER A 118 -16.59 -8.91 -10.28
N ASP A 119 -16.23 -9.74 -11.27
CA ASP A 119 -17.17 -10.25 -12.28
C ASP A 119 -17.27 -11.79 -12.32
N LYS A 120 -17.13 -12.45 -11.16
CA LYS A 120 -17.41 -13.90 -11.03
C LYS A 120 -18.28 -14.25 -9.82
N ARG A 121 -19.06 -13.27 -9.37
CA ARG A 121 -20.07 -13.39 -8.31
C ARG A 121 -21.41 -12.85 -8.81
N GLN A 122 -21.82 -13.27 -10.01
CA GLN A 122 -23.23 -13.34 -10.37
C GLN A 122 -23.52 -14.73 -10.93
#